data_AF-A0A4U5N355-F1
#
_entry.id   AF-A0A4U5N355-F1
#
_cell.length_a   1.000
_cell.length_b   1.000
_cell.length_c   1.000
_cell.angle_alpha   90.00
_cell.angle_beta   90.00
_cell.angle_gamma   90.00
#
_symmetry.space_group_name_H-M   'P 1'
#
loop_
_entity.id
_entity.type
_entity.pdbx_description
1 polymer ?
#
loop_
_entity_poly.entity_id
_entity_poly.type
_entity_poly.pdbx_seq_one_letter_code
_entity_poly.pdbx_strand_id
1 'polypeptide(L)'
;MPIFRSLNLEEDRWFDVFVDCMLGGKPAVLGAEFTKEWPSRTQWITKEKRPSLKRLAEKFRSMEIPVIDEEENSDYVDMKLADFAEYFEGTDRSRRLYAKDWHLQRDTGCVPYELPAFLQSDWFNGEKKSFVGDYRFCYAGVEGTWTKFHCDVMNSYSWSANICGRKLWYFVPPGREERFRVSKDDFVADIRQLREAWDEAGVIELVQEEGEIVFVPSSWHHQVHNLKDTISINHNFINSSNIDLVFAALEKRLGEVFAEIKDSRSLFSEEEFAHQIQLIMKADIRIDIPTFAEFLDFIVADRSAKVSGCWICPRHANIFDCKTTFRCQQQFKDHFKKRCTCDSVLSKHICNFCRELLMSYELSCCIEIHRRLGNIRV
;
A
#
# COMPACT_ATOMS: atom_id res chain seq x y z
N MET A 1 6.45 0.32 24.36
CA MET A 1 5.11 0.59 23.77
C MET A 1 4.86 -0.47 22.71
N PRO A 2 3.63 -0.99 22.56
CA PRO A 2 3.33 -1.93 21.48
C PRO A 2 3.66 -1.29 20.13
N ILE A 3 4.32 -2.05 19.24
CA ILE A 3 4.80 -1.55 17.95
C ILE A 3 3.63 -1.40 16.96
N PHE A 4 2.62 -2.27 17.06
CA PHE A 4 1.33 -2.10 16.39
C PHE A 4 0.38 -1.28 17.24
N ARG A 5 -0.32 -0.35 16.60
CA ARG A 5 -1.50 0.28 17.20
C ARG A 5 -2.69 -0.68 17.07
N SER A 6 -3.25 -1.09 18.21
CA SER A 6 -4.61 -1.63 18.28
C SER A 6 -5.60 -0.48 18.38
N LEU A 7 -6.67 -0.52 17.58
CA LEU A 7 -7.68 0.53 17.57
C LEU A 7 -8.74 0.31 18.64
N ASN A 8 -9.12 1.37 19.36
CA ASN A 8 -10.28 1.39 20.25
C ASN A 8 -11.52 1.81 19.45
N LEU A 9 -12.46 0.89 19.23
CA LEU A 9 -13.64 1.14 18.39
C LEU A 9 -14.57 2.25 18.92
N GLU A 10 -14.55 2.51 20.23
CA GLU A 10 -15.42 3.51 20.88
C GLU A 10 -14.77 4.90 20.91
N GLU A 11 -13.47 4.93 21.24
CA GLU A 11 -12.71 6.17 21.47
C GLU A 11 -12.01 6.68 20.22
N ASP A 12 -11.44 5.80 19.39
CA ASP A 12 -10.73 6.23 18.19
C ASP A 12 -11.70 6.78 17.17
N ARG A 13 -11.27 7.87 16.53
CA ARG A 13 -11.88 8.40 15.32
C ARG A 13 -10.95 8.17 14.14
N TRP A 14 -11.49 8.23 12.93
CA TRP A 14 -10.71 8.00 11.71
C TRP A 14 -9.47 8.91 11.63
N PHE A 15 -9.54 10.16 12.12
CA PHE A 15 -8.42 11.10 12.08
C PHE A 15 -7.35 10.78 13.13
N ASP A 16 -7.68 10.08 14.22
CA ASP A 16 -6.66 9.61 15.17
C ASP A 16 -5.79 8.55 14.50
N VAL A 17 -6.40 7.64 13.72
CA VAL A 17 -5.70 6.65 12.90
C VAL A 17 -4.88 7.31 11.79
N PHE A 18 -5.46 8.29 11.08
CA PHE A 18 -4.75 9.05 10.05
C PHE A 18 -3.48 9.71 10.61
N VAL A 19 -3.57 10.40 11.76
CA VAL A 19 -2.42 11.08 12.34
C VAL A 19 -1.40 10.10 12.93
N ASP A 20 -1.86 9.11 13.70
CA ASP A 20 -0.92 8.26 14.45
C ASP A 20 -0.29 7.16 13.59
N CYS A 21 -1.03 6.65 12.61
CA CYS A 21 -0.57 5.56 11.75
C CYS A 21 -0.02 6.09 10.42
N MET A 22 -0.78 6.89 9.68
CA MET A 22 -0.31 7.41 8.38
C MET A 22 0.74 8.49 8.58
N LEU A 23 0.43 9.63 9.20
CA LEU A 23 1.44 10.68 9.40
C LEU A 23 2.58 10.23 10.33
N GLY A 24 2.25 9.42 11.35
CA GLY A 24 3.22 8.91 12.33
C GLY A 24 4.05 7.73 11.83
N GLY A 25 3.76 7.15 10.66
CA GLY A 25 4.50 6.02 10.10
C GLY A 25 4.44 4.74 10.96
N LYS A 26 3.32 4.50 11.65
CA LYS A 26 3.16 3.36 12.56
C LYS A 26 2.27 2.28 11.95
N PRO A 27 2.72 1.01 11.92
CA PRO A 27 1.88 -0.11 11.53
C PRO A 27 0.66 -0.24 12.45
N ALA A 28 -0.45 -0.71 11.88
CA ALA A 28 -1.69 -0.89 12.62
C ALA A 28 -2.39 -2.19 12.22
N VAL A 29 -3.10 -2.78 13.18
CA VAL A 29 -3.98 -3.92 12.95
C VAL A 29 -5.39 -3.51 13.31
N LEU A 30 -6.28 -3.72 12.35
CA LEU A 30 -7.70 -3.46 12.48
C LEU A 30 -8.43 -4.77 12.64
N GLY A 31 -9.29 -4.85 13.65
CA GLY A 31 -10.07 -6.04 13.95
C GLY A 31 -11.05 -6.42 12.84
N ALA A 32 -11.59 -7.63 12.96
CA ALA A 32 -12.52 -8.21 11.99
C ALA A 32 -13.83 -7.41 11.81
N GLU A 33 -14.14 -6.49 12.72
CA GLU A 33 -15.29 -5.59 12.67
C GLU A 33 -15.26 -4.70 11.42
N PHE A 34 -14.07 -4.31 10.94
CA PHE A 34 -13.91 -3.44 9.78
C PHE A 34 -14.27 -4.11 8.46
N THR A 35 -14.22 -5.44 8.40
CA THR A 35 -14.54 -6.21 7.19
C THR A 35 -15.85 -6.98 7.31
N LYS A 36 -16.51 -6.94 8.47
CA LYS A 36 -17.67 -7.80 8.80
C LYS A 36 -18.79 -7.78 7.77
N GLU A 37 -19.05 -6.61 7.17
CA GLU A 37 -20.13 -6.42 6.18
C GLU A 37 -19.67 -6.60 4.73
N TRP A 38 -18.40 -6.94 4.49
CA TRP A 38 -17.89 -7.08 3.14
C TRP A 38 -18.51 -8.29 2.44
N PRO A 39 -18.94 -8.16 1.17
CA PRO A 39 -19.42 -9.29 0.38
C PRO A 39 -18.45 -10.47 0.38
N SER A 40 -17.14 -10.22 0.29
CA SER A 40 -16.09 -11.24 0.36
C SER A 40 -16.15 -12.11 1.63
N ARG A 41 -16.51 -11.54 2.79
CA ARG A 41 -16.64 -12.30 4.06
C ARG A 41 -17.77 -13.32 4.06
N THR A 42 -18.67 -13.27 3.08
CA THR A 42 -19.75 -14.26 2.92
C THR A 42 -19.67 -15.05 1.62
N GLN A 43 -19.05 -14.49 0.58
CA GLN A 43 -19.02 -15.08 -0.75
C GLN A 43 -17.76 -15.90 -1.01
N TRP A 44 -16.66 -15.64 -0.31
CA TRP A 44 -15.36 -16.28 -0.54
C TRP A 44 -14.98 -17.26 0.58
N ILE A 45 -15.95 -17.60 1.44
CA ILE A 45 -15.74 -18.45 2.61
C ILE A 45 -16.80 -19.55 2.59
N THR A 46 -16.38 -20.80 2.82
CA THR A 46 -17.31 -21.93 2.98
C THR A 46 -18.00 -21.92 4.35
N LYS A 47 -19.00 -22.80 4.54
CA LYS A 47 -19.66 -22.95 5.85
C LYS A 47 -18.70 -23.44 6.94
N GLU A 48 -17.67 -24.18 6.55
CA GLU A 48 -16.61 -24.73 7.38
C GLU A 48 -15.46 -23.73 7.64
N LYS A 49 -15.65 -22.44 7.29
CA LYS A 49 -14.64 -21.37 7.43
C LYS A 49 -13.33 -21.67 6.69
N ARG A 50 -13.44 -22.15 5.45
CA ARG A 50 -12.31 -22.30 4.52
C ARG A 50 -12.43 -21.27 3.40
N PRO A 51 -11.31 -20.80 2.82
CA PRO A 51 -11.38 -19.95 1.64
C PRO A 51 -12.00 -20.73 0.48
N SER A 52 -12.77 -20.05 -0.38
CA SER A 52 -13.35 -20.63 -1.58
C SER A 52 -13.31 -19.64 -2.73
N LEU A 53 -12.84 -20.13 -3.87
CA LEU A 53 -12.79 -19.40 -5.12
C LEU A 53 -13.90 -19.80 -6.08
N LYS A 54 -14.66 -20.86 -5.78
CA LYS A 54 -15.73 -21.40 -6.61
C LYS A 54 -16.67 -20.34 -7.20
N ARG A 55 -17.20 -19.42 -6.38
CA ARG A 55 -18.11 -18.37 -6.88
C ARG A 55 -17.43 -17.40 -7.85
N LEU A 56 -16.18 -17.05 -7.58
CA LEU A 56 -15.39 -16.21 -8.47
C LEU A 56 -15.09 -16.94 -9.78
N ALA A 57 -14.70 -18.23 -9.71
CA ALA A 57 -14.42 -19.08 -10.86
C ALA A 57 -15.67 -19.41 -11.70
N GLU A 58 -16.86 -19.51 -11.09
CA GLU A 58 -18.13 -19.67 -11.82
C GLU A 58 -18.45 -18.42 -12.66
N LYS A 59 -18.21 -17.23 -12.09
CA LYS A 59 -18.55 -15.96 -12.74
C LYS A 59 -17.48 -15.47 -13.71
N PHE A 60 -16.21 -15.69 -13.38
CA PHE A 60 -15.04 -15.15 -14.08
C PHE A 60 -14.11 -16.28 -14.53
N ARG A 61 -14.70 -17.37 -15.04
CA ARG A 61 -14.00 -18.63 -15.38
C ARG A 61 -12.74 -18.44 -16.21
N SER A 62 -12.82 -17.58 -17.23
CA SER A 62 -11.77 -17.34 -18.21
C SER A 62 -10.84 -16.17 -17.84
N MET A 63 -10.98 -15.59 -16.65
CA MET A 63 -10.05 -14.58 -16.18
C MET A 63 -8.69 -15.24 -16.00
N GLU A 64 -7.67 -14.73 -16.69
CA GLU A 64 -6.29 -15.14 -16.48
C GLU A 64 -5.76 -14.44 -15.23
N ILE A 65 -5.15 -15.20 -14.33
CA ILE A 65 -4.55 -14.69 -13.10
C ILE A 65 -3.07 -15.11 -13.02
N PRO A 66 -2.19 -14.22 -12.57
CA PRO A 66 -0.79 -14.57 -12.27
C PRO A 66 -0.69 -15.56 -11.11
N VAL A 67 0.02 -16.66 -11.35
CA VAL A 67 0.29 -17.73 -10.38
C VAL A 67 1.79 -18.04 -10.39
N ILE A 68 2.36 -18.24 -9.20
CA ILE A 68 3.73 -18.75 -9.04
C ILE A 68 3.69 -20.13 -8.39
N ASP A 69 4.61 -21.01 -8.77
CA ASP A 69 4.88 -22.26 -8.05
C ASP A 69 6.08 -22.07 -7.11
N GLU A 70 5.79 -22.05 -5.81
CA GLU A 70 6.80 -21.83 -4.76
C GLU A 70 7.77 -23.02 -4.61
N GLU A 71 7.44 -24.21 -5.11
CA GLU A 71 8.37 -25.35 -5.04
C GLU A 71 9.39 -25.33 -6.18
N GLU A 72 8.98 -24.88 -7.37
CA GLU A 72 9.85 -24.81 -8.55
C GLU A 72 10.65 -23.51 -8.64
N ASN A 73 10.38 -22.53 -7.75
CA ASN A 73 10.90 -21.15 -7.83
C ASN A 73 10.70 -20.57 -9.24
N SER A 74 9.52 -20.79 -9.83
CA SER A 74 9.24 -20.42 -11.21
C SER A 74 8.94 -18.92 -11.35
N ASP A 75 9.05 -18.40 -12.57
CA ASP A 75 8.43 -17.12 -12.92
C ASP A 75 6.89 -17.22 -12.83
N TYR A 76 6.22 -16.07 -12.83
CA TYR A 76 4.76 -16.02 -12.94
C TYR A 76 4.28 -16.66 -14.24
N VAL A 77 3.27 -17.50 -14.11
CA VAL A 77 2.50 -18.03 -15.24
C VAL A 77 1.07 -17.53 -15.13
N ASP A 78 0.50 -17.15 -16.27
CA ASP A 78 -0.93 -16.89 -16.35
C ASP A 78 -1.69 -18.23 -16.32
N MET A 79 -2.66 -18.32 -15.41
CA MET A 79 -3.54 -19.47 -15.26
C MET A 79 -4.98 -18.99 -15.20
N LYS A 80 -5.91 -19.74 -15.81
CA LYS A 80 -7.33 -19.44 -15.67
C LYS A 80 -7.75 -19.57 -14.21
N LEU A 81 -8.52 -18.59 -13.74
CA LEU A 81 -9.08 -18.60 -12.39
C LEU A 81 -9.85 -19.88 -12.08
N ALA A 82 -10.52 -20.47 -13.07
CA ALA A 82 -11.21 -21.74 -12.88
C ALA A 82 -10.27 -22.93 -12.61
N ASP A 83 -9.15 -22.99 -13.34
CA ASP A 83 -8.18 -24.07 -13.19
C ASP A 83 -7.44 -23.91 -11.85
N PHE A 84 -7.10 -22.68 -11.47
CA PHE A 84 -6.53 -22.39 -10.15
C PHE A 84 -7.51 -22.70 -9.02
N ALA A 85 -8.80 -22.38 -9.16
CA ALA A 85 -9.81 -22.68 -8.16
C ALA A 85 -10.01 -24.19 -7.96
N GLU A 86 -9.97 -24.97 -9.03
CA GLU A 86 -10.03 -26.44 -8.97
C GLU A 86 -8.82 -27.00 -8.21
N TYR A 87 -7.61 -26.52 -8.50
CA TYR A 87 -6.42 -26.86 -7.73
C TYR A 87 -6.56 -26.47 -6.25
N PHE A 88 -6.94 -25.22 -5.98
CA PHE A 88 -6.97 -24.64 -4.64
C PHE A 88 -7.97 -25.35 -3.71
N GLU A 89 -9.12 -25.75 -4.24
CA GLU A 89 -10.15 -26.51 -3.51
C GLU A 89 -9.92 -28.03 -3.52
N GLY A 90 -8.99 -28.51 -4.35
CA GLY A 90 -8.58 -29.92 -4.40
C GLY A 90 -7.82 -30.37 -3.16
N THR A 91 -7.49 -31.66 -3.11
CA THR A 91 -6.67 -32.25 -2.02
C THR A 91 -5.21 -32.46 -2.39
N ASP A 92 -4.86 -32.27 -3.66
CA ASP A 92 -3.48 -32.34 -4.11
C ASP A 92 -2.70 -31.12 -3.58
N ARG A 93 -1.57 -31.42 -2.93
CA ARG A 93 -0.63 -30.44 -2.37
C ARG A 93 0.79 -30.73 -2.82
N SER A 94 0.95 -31.49 -3.91
CA SER A 94 2.24 -31.79 -4.54
C SER A 94 2.95 -30.55 -5.09
N ARG A 95 2.18 -29.50 -5.38
CA ARG A 95 2.65 -28.17 -5.78
C ARG A 95 2.13 -27.14 -4.81
N ARG A 96 2.86 -26.04 -4.62
CA ARG A 96 2.44 -24.91 -3.79
C ARG A 96 2.20 -23.69 -4.67
N LEU A 97 1.05 -23.68 -5.33
CA LEU A 97 0.67 -22.58 -6.19
C LEU A 97 0.17 -21.40 -5.35
N TYR A 98 0.68 -20.22 -5.69
CA TYR A 98 0.28 -18.97 -5.08
C TYR A 98 -0.18 -17.99 -6.17
N ALA A 99 -1.49 -17.72 -6.19
CA ALA A 99 -2.03 -16.65 -7.01
C ALA A 99 -1.89 -15.32 -6.26
N LYS A 100 -1.25 -14.33 -6.90
CA LYS A 100 -1.00 -13.02 -6.30
C LYS A 100 -0.96 -11.94 -7.36
N ASP A 101 -1.30 -10.72 -6.98
CA ASP A 101 -1.29 -9.55 -7.87
C ASP A 101 -2.32 -9.59 -9.03
N TRP A 102 -3.41 -10.35 -8.90
CA TRP A 102 -4.48 -10.29 -9.90
C TRP A 102 -5.49 -9.18 -9.59
N HIS A 103 -5.95 -8.50 -10.64
CA HIS A 103 -6.71 -7.27 -10.56
C HIS A 103 -8.22 -7.49 -10.73
N LEU A 104 -8.83 -8.19 -9.76
CA LEU A 104 -10.24 -8.58 -9.84
C LEU A 104 -11.18 -7.41 -10.15
N GLN A 105 -11.04 -6.27 -9.46
CA GLN A 105 -11.96 -5.15 -9.62
C GLN A 105 -11.80 -4.46 -10.98
N ARG A 106 -10.56 -4.23 -11.43
CA ARG A 106 -10.28 -3.63 -12.76
C ARG A 106 -10.79 -4.52 -13.88
N ASP A 107 -10.51 -5.82 -13.81
CA ASP A 107 -10.73 -6.73 -14.93
C ASP A 107 -12.18 -7.22 -15.01
N THR A 108 -12.94 -7.11 -13.92
CA THR A 108 -14.32 -7.67 -13.86
C THR A 108 -15.40 -6.70 -13.38
N GLY A 109 -15.02 -5.56 -12.80
CA GLY A 109 -15.95 -4.63 -12.13
C GLY A 109 -16.51 -5.16 -10.80
N CYS A 110 -16.05 -6.32 -10.32
CA CYS A 110 -16.47 -6.86 -9.02
C CYS A 110 -15.95 -5.98 -7.87
N VAL A 111 -16.84 -5.62 -6.94
CA VAL A 111 -16.49 -4.85 -5.74
C VAL A 111 -16.77 -5.72 -4.50
N PRO A 112 -15.76 -6.41 -3.94
CA PRO A 112 -15.98 -7.40 -2.89
C PRO A 112 -15.87 -6.84 -1.46
N TYR A 113 -15.79 -5.52 -1.30
CA TYR A 113 -15.55 -4.86 -0.02
C TYR A 113 -16.10 -3.41 -0.02
N GLU A 114 -16.10 -2.79 1.16
CA GLU A 114 -16.37 -1.36 1.34
C GLU A 114 -15.38 -0.77 2.35
N LEU A 115 -14.63 0.27 1.97
CA LEU A 115 -13.53 0.76 2.81
C LEU A 115 -14.02 1.59 4.00
N PRO A 116 -13.41 1.43 5.19
CA PRO A 116 -13.56 2.40 6.26
C PRO A 116 -12.96 3.75 5.86
N ALA A 117 -13.48 4.84 6.42
CA ALA A 117 -13.16 6.21 6.06
C ALA A 117 -11.65 6.51 5.99
N PHE A 118 -10.87 5.98 6.94
CA PHE A 118 -9.43 6.27 7.00
C PHE A 118 -8.64 5.65 5.83
N LEU A 119 -9.14 4.60 5.16
CA LEU A 119 -8.52 4.00 3.97
C LEU A 119 -9.01 4.59 2.64
N GLN A 120 -9.96 5.53 2.67
CA GLN A 120 -10.54 6.09 1.45
C GLN A 120 -9.72 7.21 0.80
N SER A 121 -8.77 7.80 1.54
CA SER A 121 -7.77 8.70 0.94
C SER A 121 -6.71 7.85 0.25
N ASP A 122 -7.10 7.28 -0.89
CA ASP A 122 -6.31 6.41 -1.76
C ASP A 122 -6.28 7.06 -3.15
N TRP A 123 -5.22 7.83 -3.43
CA TRP A 123 -5.15 8.61 -4.66
C TRP A 123 -4.81 7.75 -5.89
N PHE A 124 -4.21 6.58 -5.71
CA PHE A 124 -3.91 5.68 -6.83
C PHE A 124 -5.17 5.02 -7.37
N ASN A 125 -6.06 4.59 -6.48
CA ASN A 125 -7.21 3.79 -6.87
C ASN A 125 -8.53 4.57 -6.87
N GLY A 126 -8.60 5.70 -6.14
CA GLY A 126 -9.83 6.47 -5.93
C GLY A 126 -10.01 7.69 -6.84
N GLU A 127 -8.97 8.14 -7.54
CA GLU A 127 -9.05 9.31 -8.40
C GLU A 127 -9.70 8.99 -9.76
N LYS A 128 -10.42 9.97 -10.32
CA LYS A 128 -11.16 9.78 -11.58
C LYS A 128 -10.25 9.50 -12.78
N LYS A 129 -9.03 10.07 -12.77
CA LYS A 129 -7.98 9.82 -13.76
C LYS A 129 -6.96 8.89 -13.12
N SER A 130 -6.73 7.72 -13.72
CA SER A 130 -5.64 6.82 -13.32
C SER A 130 -4.33 7.27 -13.98
N PHE A 131 -3.28 7.42 -13.19
CA PHE A 131 -1.94 7.81 -13.65
C PHE A 131 -0.94 6.66 -13.59
N VAL A 132 -1.12 5.76 -12.63
CA VAL A 132 -0.16 4.68 -12.33
C VAL A 132 -0.75 3.29 -12.54
N GLY A 133 -2.02 3.19 -12.95
CA GLY A 133 -2.74 1.94 -13.11
C GLY A 133 -3.63 1.60 -11.91
N ASP A 134 -3.79 0.29 -11.68
CA ASP A 134 -4.61 -0.27 -10.60
C ASP A 134 -3.69 -0.89 -9.56
N TYR A 135 -3.83 -0.52 -8.30
CA TYR A 135 -3.05 -1.07 -7.18
C TYR A 135 -3.96 -1.78 -6.19
N ARG A 136 -4.93 -2.51 -6.73
CA ARG A 136 -5.88 -3.33 -5.97
C ARG A 136 -5.72 -4.76 -6.42
N PHE A 137 -5.39 -5.62 -5.48
CA PHE A 137 -4.97 -6.97 -5.76
C PHE A 137 -5.76 -7.95 -4.91
N CYS A 138 -5.96 -9.14 -5.46
CA CYS A 138 -6.39 -10.30 -4.70
C CYS A 138 -5.26 -11.32 -4.67
N TYR A 139 -5.17 -12.02 -3.55
CA TYR A 139 -4.13 -13.01 -3.28
C TYR A 139 -4.83 -14.27 -2.76
N ALA A 140 -4.48 -15.44 -3.27
CA ALA A 140 -4.94 -16.72 -2.76
C ALA A 140 -3.83 -17.77 -2.87
N GLY A 141 -3.54 -18.44 -1.76
CA GLY A 141 -2.46 -19.42 -1.70
C GLY A 141 -2.73 -20.47 -0.65
N VAL A 142 -2.27 -21.70 -0.91
CA VAL A 142 -2.33 -22.80 0.04
C VAL A 142 -1.36 -22.58 1.20
N GLU A 143 -1.56 -23.31 2.30
CA GLU A 143 -0.63 -23.31 3.44
C GLU A 143 0.83 -23.48 3.00
N GLY A 144 1.72 -22.66 3.55
CA GLY A 144 3.16 -22.68 3.26
C GLY A 144 3.59 -21.82 2.07
N THR A 145 2.66 -21.26 1.29
CA THR A 145 2.99 -20.19 0.31
C THR A 145 3.32 -18.88 1.04
N TRP A 146 4.14 -18.01 0.42
CA TRP A 146 4.69 -16.85 1.10
C TRP A 146 5.10 -15.75 0.13
N THR A 147 5.34 -14.54 0.64
CA THR A 147 5.87 -13.40 -0.11
C THR A 147 7.22 -13.01 0.47
N LYS A 148 8.22 -12.87 -0.41
CA LYS A 148 9.59 -12.51 -0.07
C LYS A 148 9.70 -11.19 0.70
N PHE A 149 10.80 -11.02 1.43
CA PHE A 149 11.11 -9.78 2.13
C PHE A 149 11.25 -8.62 1.13
N HIS A 150 10.45 -7.57 1.31
CA HIS A 150 10.41 -6.43 0.42
C HIS A 150 9.87 -5.17 1.12
N CYS A 151 10.02 -4.03 0.47
CA CYS A 151 9.25 -2.83 0.75
C CYS A 151 8.34 -2.54 -0.46
N ASP A 152 7.17 -1.97 -0.21
CA ASP A 152 6.23 -1.61 -1.26
C ASP A 152 6.81 -0.59 -2.25
N VAL A 153 6.50 -0.78 -3.54
CA VAL A 153 6.97 0.08 -4.64
C VAL A 153 6.56 1.54 -4.40
N MET A 154 7.37 2.49 -4.86
CA MET A 154 7.21 3.94 -4.67
C MET A 154 7.20 4.39 -3.20
N ASN A 155 7.60 3.57 -2.24
CA ASN A 155 7.32 3.82 -0.81
C ASN A 155 5.82 4.10 -0.58
N SER A 156 4.94 3.46 -1.36
CA SER A 156 3.51 3.54 -1.12
C SER A 156 3.15 2.98 0.26
N TYR A 157 1.97 3.34 0.74
CA TYR A 157 1.34 2.57 1.80
C TYR A 157 0.74 1.30 1.21
N SER A 158 0.55 0.30 2.06
CA SER A 158 -0.32 -0.81 1.73
C SER A 158 -1.25 -1.17 2.88
N TRP A 159 -2.33 -1.86 2.53
CA TRP A 159 -3.10 -2.60 3.51
C TRP A 159 -3.48 -3.97 2.95
N SER A 160 -3.55 -4.97 3.83
CA SER A 160 -3.99 -6.32 3.49
C SER A 160 -5.11 -6.76 4.41
N ALA A 161 -6.29 -7.00 3.84
CA ALA A 161 -7.43 -7.58 4.52
C ALA A 161 -7.43 -9.10 4.32
N ASN A 162 -7.18 -9.86 5.39
CA ASN A 162 -7.21 -11.31 5.34
C ASN A 162 -8.66 -11.80 5.40
N ILE A 163 -9.26 -12.19 4.28
CA ILE A 163 -10.69 -12.51 4.21
C ILE A 163 -10.96 -13.88 4.85
N CYS A 164 -10.11 -14.86 4.60
CA CYS A 164 -10.13 -16.18 5.22
C CYS A 164 -8.73 -16.77 5.24
N GLY A 165 -8.39 -17.55 6.27
CA GLY A 165 -7.07 -18.11 6.48
C GLY A 165 -6.30 -17.41 7.60
N ARG A 166 -4.99 -17.62 7.67
CA ARG A 166 -4.11 -17.04 8.70
C ARG A 166 -2.76 -16.72 8.10
N LYS A 167 -2.22 -15.55 8.42
CA LYS A 167 -0.93 -15.10 7.91
C LYS A 167 0.04 -14.76 9.03
N LEU A 168 1.31 -15.06 8.84
CA LEU A 168 2.41 -14.62 9.70
C LEU A 168 3.20 -13.55 8.97
N TRP A 169 3.25 -12.36 9.55
CA TRP A 169 4.01 -11.23 9.08
C TRP A 169 5.28 -11.06 9.89
N TYR A 170 6.35 -10.73 9.18
CA TYR A 170 7.56 -10.19 9.76
C TYR A 170 7.69 -8.74 9.30
N PHE A 171 7.83 -7.81 10.24
CA PHE A 171 8.06 -6.40 9.98
C PHE A 171 9.45 -6.00 10.42
N VAL A 172 10.14 -5.21 9.61
CA VAL A 172 11.43 -4.60 9.93
C VAL A 172 11.26 -3.08 9.86
N PRO A 173 11.53 -2.36 10.98
CA PRO A 173 11.44 -0.90 11.00
C PRO A 173 12.33 -0.24 9.94
N PRO A 174 11.92 0.91 9.38
CA PRO A 174 12.73 1.63 8.39
C PRO A 174 14.15 1.93 8.89
N GLY A 175 15.14 1.69 8.03
CA GLY A 175 16.57 1.83 8.31
C GLY A 175 17.21 0.64 9.04
N ARG A 176 16.45 -0.42 9.33
CA ARG A 176 16.95 -1.65 9.98
C ARG A 176 17.10 -2.83 9.01
N GLU A 177 16.51 -2.71 7.81
CA GLU A 177 16.57 -3.68 6.73
C GLU A 177 17.99 -4.01 6.24
N GLU A 178 18.95 -3.10 6.43
CA GLU A 178 20.34 -3.26 5.99
C GLU A 178 21.02 -4.51 6.57
N ARG A 179 20.53 -5.03 7.70
CA ARG A 179 21.03 -6.28 8.28
C ARG A 179 20.68 -7.52 7.45
N PHE A 180 19.72 -7.38 6.56
CA PHE A 180 19.25 -8.43 5.65
C PHE A 180 19.73 -8.20 4.21
N ARG A 181 20.58 -7.19 3.96
CA ARG A 181 21.10 -6.86 2.63
C ARG A 181 22.11 -7.91 2.16
N VAL A 182 21.96 -8.39 0.92
CA VAL A 182 22.89 -9.34 0.30
C VAL A 182 23.68 -8.73 -0.86
N SER A 183 23.12 -7.71 -1.51
CA SER A 183 23.79 -7.00 -2.60
C SER A 183 23.43 -5.50 -2.53
N LYS A 184 23.99 -4.71 -3.45
CA LYS A 184 23.66 -3.28 -3.56
C LYS A 184 22.14 -3.08 -3.72
N ASP A 185 21.49 -3.97 -4.45
CA ASP A 185 20.10 -3.79 -4.89
C ASP A 185 19.15 -4.85 -4.30
N ASP A 186 19.67 -5.86 -3.58
CA ASP A 186 18.88 -6.97 -3.03
C ASP A 186 19.06 -7.21 -1.53
N PHE A 187 18.00 -7.77 -0.94
CA PHE A 187 17.95 -8.33 0.40
C PHE A 187 17.77 -9.86 0.33
N VAL A 188 18.02 -10.57 1.44
CA VAL A 188 17.65 -11.99 1.53
C VAL A 188 16.16 -12.15 1.22
N ALA A 189 15.80 -13.18 0.45
CA ALA A 189 14.41 -13.45 0.15
C ALA A 189 13.63 -13.80 1.43
N ASP A 190 14.23 -14.59 2.33
CA ASP A 190 13.63 -15.06 3.57
C ASP A 190 14.47 -14.67 4.80
N ILE A 191 13.99 -13.73 5.61
CA ILE A 191 14.71 -13.24 6.80
C ILE A 191 14.84 -14.30 7.90
N ARG A 192 14.06 -15.38 7.84
CA ARG A 192 14.17 -16.51 8.79
C ARG A 192 15.48 -17.27 8.65
N GLN A 193 16.23 -17.04 7.57
CA GLN A 193 17.58 -17.59 7.41
C GLN A 193 18.62 -16.85 8.25
N LEU A 194 18.31 -15.64 8.73
CA LEU A 194 19.19 -14.76 9.51
C LEU A 194 18.55 -14.40 10.86
N ARG A 195 18.08 -15.39 11.62
CA ARG A 195 17.37 -15.15 12.90
C ARG A 195 18.26 -14.47 13.94
N GLU A 196 19.56 -14.65 13.86
CA GLU A 196 20.54 -14.01 14.73
C GLU A 196 20.55 -12.48 14.60
N ALA A 197 20.10 -11.93 13.46
CA ALA A 197 20.00 -10.49 13.25
C ALA A 197 18.69 -9.88 13.77
N TRP A 198 17.70 -10.69 14.17
CA TRP A 198 16.34 -10.22 14.44
C TRP A 198 16.26 -9.23 15.60
N ASP A 199 16.94 -9.52 16.71
CA ASP A 199 16.92 -8.66 17.90
C ASP A 199 17.55 -7.29 17.60
N GLU A 200 18.67 -7.25 16.88
CA GLU A 200 19.35 -6.00 16.49
C GLU A 200 18.56 -5.20 15.44
N ALA A 201 17.90 -5.89 14.52
CA ALA A 201 17.05 -5.28 13.50
C ALA A 201 15.69 -4.86 14.05
N GLY A 202 15.28 -5.36 15.22
CA GLY A 202 13.96 -5.10 15.79
C GLY A 202 12.84 -5.74 14.98
N VAL A 203 13.04 -6.97 14.50
CA VAL A 203 12.01 -7.73 13.77
C VAL A 203 10.77 -7.90 14.64
N ILE A 204 9.61 -7.58 14.09
CA ILE A 204 8.31 -7.79 14.75
C ILE A 204 7.54 -8.89 14.04
N GLU A 205 7.11 -9.88 14.81
CA GLU A 205 6.20 -10.93 14.37
C GLU A 205 4.75 -10.53 14.64
N LEU A 206 3.88 -10.72 13.65
CA LEU A 206 2.44 -10.52 13.77
C LEU A 206 1.69 -11.66 13.09
N VAL A 207 0.82 -12.34 13.84
CA VAL A 207 -0.18 -13.24 13.24
C VAL A 207 -1.42 -12.44 12.92
N GLN A 208 -1.77 -12.37 11.64
CA GLN A 208 -3.01 -11.79 11.16
C GLN A 208 -4.06 -12.90 11.05
N GLU A 209 -5.16 -12.70 11.78
CA GLU A 209 -6.29 -13.62 11.83
C GLU A 209 -7.35 -13.29 10.76
N GLU A 210 -8.36 -14.13 10.66
CA GLU A 210 -9.46 -13.95 9.72
C GLU A 210 -10.22 -12.64 9.98
N GLY A 211 -10.36 -11.84 8.94
CA GLY A 211 -11.11 -10.60 8.92
C GLY A 211 -10.30 -9.36 9.23
N GLU A 212 -9.10 -9.52 9.78
CA GLU A 212 -8.27 -8.39 10.18
C GLU A 212 -7.67 -7.68 8.97
N ILE A 213 -7.46 -6.37 9.10
CA ILE A 213 -6.72 -5.56 8.13
C ILE A 213 -5.39 -5.16 8.76
N VAL A 214 -4.29 -5.49 8.10
CA VAL A 214 -2.96 -5.00 8.45
C VAL A 214 -2.66 -3.79 7.58
N PHE A 215 -2.34 -2.66 8.21
CA PHE A 215 -1.85 -1.44 7.54
C PHE A 215 -0.32 -1.39 7.64
N VAL A 216 0.32 -1.22 6.49
CA VAL A 216 1.77 -1.12 6.33
C VAL A 216 2.12 0.32 5.94
N PRO A 217 2.88 1.05 6.78
CA PRO A 217 3.34 2.40 6.45
C PRO A 217 4.49 2.34 5.44
N SER A 218 4.76 3.48 4.80
CA SER A 218 5.87 3.66 3.88
C SER A 218 7.20 3.26 4.53
N SER A 219 8.08 2.66 3.73
CA SER A 219 9.44 2.26 4.12
C SER A 219 9.54 1.10 5.12
N TRP A 220 8.42 0.49 5.53
CA TRP A 220 8.44 -0.72 6.34
C TRP A 220 8.68 -1.94 5.46
N HIS A 221 9.86 -2.55 5.61
CA HIS A 221 10.13 -3.82 4.97
C HIS A 221 9.37 -4.93 5.68
N HIS A 222 8.84 -5.86 4.92
CA HIS A 222 8.02 -6.94 5.45
C HIS A 222 8.08 -8.21 4.61
N GLN A 223 7.77 -9.34 5.25
CA GLN A 223 7.68 -10.67 4.67
C GLN A 223 6.44 -11.37 5.23
N VAL A 224 5.73 -12.15 4.40
CA VAL A 224 4.42 -12.73 4.79
C VAL A 224 4.35 -14.20 4.44
N HIS A 225 3.87 -15.02 5.37
CA HIS A 225 3.69 -16.47 5.19
C HIS A 225 2.23 -16.86 5.43
N ASN A 226 1.64 -17.63 4.53
CA ASN A 226 0.30 -18.18 4.72
C ASN A 226 0.41 -19.41 5.65
N LEU A 227 -0.04 -19.27 6.90
CA LEU A 227 -0.07 -20.34 7.90
C LEU A 227 -1.20 -21.35 7.67
N LYS A 228 -2.15 -21.01 6.79
CA LYS A 228 -3.26 -21.85 6.33
C LYS A 228 -3.61 -21.44 4.91
N ASP A 229 -4.39 -22.27 4.20
CA ASP A 229 -5.04 -21.86 2.95
C ASP A 229 -5.73 -20.50 3.17
N THR A 230 -5.41 -19.52 2.33
CA THR A 230 -5.74 -18.12 2.57
C THR A 230 -6.23 -17.43 1.31
N ILE A 231 -7.18 -16.51 1.47
CA ILE A 231 -7.57 -15.51 0.46
C ILE A 231 -7.60 -14.11 1.09
N SER A 232 -7.00 -13.13 0.44
CA SER A 232 -6.95 -11.75 0.91
C SER A 232 -7.14 -10.72 -0.20
N ILE A 233 -7.46 -9.50 0.23
CA ILE A 233 -7.56 -8.31 -0.61
C ILE A 233 -6.48 -7.34 -0.15
N ASN A 234 -5.70 -6.82 -1.09
CA ASN A 234 -4.55 -5.98 -0.83
C ASN A 234 -4.65 -4.72 -1.67
N HIS A 235 -4.31 -3.57 -1.09
CA HIS A 235 -4.11 -2.35 -1.85
C HIS A 235 -2.75 -1.77 -1.58
N ASN A 236 -2.18 -1.13 -2.60
CA ASN A 236 -1.16 -0.11 -2.41
C ASN A 236 -1.77 1.26 -2.74
N PHE A 237 -1.39 2.27 -1.98
CA PHE A 237 -1.95 3.61 -2.14
C PHE A 237 -0.98 4.69 -1.68
N ILE A 238 -1.21 5.89 -2.19
CA ILE A 238 -0.55 7.10 -1.72
C ILE A 238 -1.59 8.13 -1.36
N ASN A 239 -1.21 9.04 -0.46
CA ASN A 239 -1.96 10.24 -0.18
C ASN A 239 -1.04 11.34 0.34
N SER A 240 -1.64 12.43 0.81
CA SER A 240 -0.93 13.57 1.42
C SER A 240 0.00 13.20 2.57
N SER A 241 -0.23 12.07 3.23
CA SER A 241 0.56 11.61 4.36
C SER A 241 1.90 10.97 3.97
N ASN A 242 2.07 10.49 2.73
CA ASN A 242 3.34 9.92 2.26
C ASN A 242 3.85 10.48 0.93
N ILE A 243 3.18 11.45 0.33
CA ILE A 243 3.59 12.00 -0.99
C ILE A 243 5.03 12.55 -1.00
N ASP A 244 5.54 13.04 0.14
CA ASP A 244 6.94 13.43 0.34
C ASP A 244 7.92 12.26 0.31
N LEU A 245 7.54 11.12 0.89
CA LEU A 245 8.33 9.90 0.87
C LEU A 245 8.33 9.26 -0.53
N VAL A 246 7.20 9.32 -1.22
CA VAL A 246 7.07 8.93 -2.63
C VAL A 246 7.97 9.80 -3.49
N PHE A 247 7.89 11.12 -3.33
CA PHE A 247 8.72 12.05 -4.07
C PHE A 247 10.21 11.85 -3.79
N ALA A 248 10.61 11.65 -2.53
CA ALA A 248 12.00 11.33 -2.19
C ALA A 248 12.49 10.02 -2.82
N ALA A 249 11.62 9.00 -2.92
CA ALA A 249 11.94 7.75 -3.61
C ALA A 249 12.14 7.97 -5.12
N LEU A 250 11.30 8.81 -5.74
CA LEU A 250 11.44 9.18 -7.15
C LEU A 250 12.72 9.98 -7.41
N GLU A 251 13.03 10.97 -6.57
CA GLU A 251 14.28 11.75 -6.67
C GLU A 251 15.51 10.85 -6.55
N LYS A 252 15.50 9.92 -5.59
CA LYS A 252 16.58 8.95 -5.41
C LYS A 252 16.73 8.06 -6.64
N ARG A 253 15.63 7.47 -7.13
CA ARG A 253 15.69 6.55 -8.27
C ARG A 253 16.10 7.25 -9.57
N LEU A 254 15.63 8.48 -9.79
CA LEU A 254 16.06 9.31 -10.92
C LEU A 254 17.60 9.46 -10.94
N GLY A 255 18.20 9.76 -9.79
CA GLY A 255 19.66 9.87 -9.65
C GLY A 255 20.41 8.55 -9.85
N GLU A 256 19.85 7.43 -9.38
CA GLU A 256 20.41 6.09 -9.58
C GLU A 256 20.37 5.67 -11.06
N VAL A 257 19.23 5.83 -11.73
CA VAL A 257 19.08 5.55 -13.17
C VAL A 257 20.05 6.39 -13.98
N PHE A 258 20.14 7.70 -13.69
CA PHE A 258 21.13 8.57 -14.33
C PHE A 258 22.53 7.99 -14.15
N ALA A 259 22.91 7.59 -12.93
CA ALA A 259 24.24 7.06 -12.65
C ALA A 259 24.51 5.69 -13.32
N GLU A 260 23.49 4.86 -13.49
CA GLU A 260 23.56 3.54 -14.16
C GLU A 260 23.83 3.67 -15.66
N ILE A 261 23.24 4.67 -16.32
CA ILE A 261 23.35 4.82 -17.79
C ILE A 261 24.25 5.97 -18.25
N LYS A 262 24.86 6.73 -17.32
CA LYS A 262 25.68 7.93 -17.63
C LYS A 262 26.79 7.68 -18.64
N ASP A 263 27.38 6.48 -18.65
CA ASP A 263 28.51 6.16 -19.53
C ASP A 263 28.08 6.06 -21.00
N SER A 264 26.78 5.85 -21.25
CA SER A 264 26.17 5.86 -22.57
C SER A 264 25.71 7.25 -23.01
N ARG A 265 25.91 8.31 -22.19
CA ARG A 265 25.39 9.66 -22.44
C ARG A 265 25.78 10.22 -23.81
N SER A 266 27.00 9.94 -24.26
CA SER A 266 27.53 10.43 -25.53
C SER A 266 26.90 9.78 -26.77
N LEU A 267 26.14 8.70 -26.58
CA LEU A 267 25.42 8.00 -27.66
C LEU A 267 24.07 8.64 -27.98
N PHE A 268 23.63 9.61 -27.19
CA PHE A 268 22.31 10.23 -27.27
C PHE A 268 22.41 11.76 -27.30
N SER A 269 21.44 12.42 -27.93
CA SER A 269 21.17 13.84 -27.67
C SER A 269 20.74 14.07 -26.21
N GLU A 270 20.67 15.33 -25.76
CA GLU A 270 20.20 15.62 -24.40
C GLU A 270 18.78 15.17 -24.14
N GLU A 271 17.89 15.41 -25.10
CA GLU A 271 16.50 15.02 -25.03
C GLU A 271 16.32 13.50 -25.03
N GLU A 272 17.03 12.78 -25.90
CA GLU A 272 16.96 11.31 -25.96
C GLU A 272 17.47 10.68 -24.68
N PHE A 273 18.57 11.19 -24.10
CA PHE A 273 19.09 10.66 -22.84
C PHE A 273 18.12 10.88 -21.69
N ALA A 274 17.55 12.08 -21.57
CA ALA A 274 16.53 12.38 -20.57
C ALA A 274 15.31 11.46 -20.74
N HIS A 275 14.90 11.19 -21.99
CA HIS A 275 13.81 10.27 -22.28
C HIS A 275 14.12 8.83 -21.85
N GLN A 276 15.35 8.33 -22.09
CA GLN A 276 15.75 6.98 -21.64
C GLN A 276 15.66 6.85 -20.11
N ILE A 277 16.05 7.88 -19.36
CA ILE A 277 15.90 7.89 -17.90
C ILE A 277 14.44 7.72 -17.51
N GLN A 278 13.53 8.50 -18.12
CA GLN A 278 12.10 8.41 -17.80
C GLN A 278 11.50 7.04 -18.17
N LEU A 279 11.93 6.43 -19.28
CA LEU A 279 11.50 5.08 -19.67
C LEU A 279 11.91 4.03 -18.62
N ILE A 280 13.16 4.09 -18.14
CA ILE A 280 13.65 3.17 -17.11
C ILE A 280 12.90 3.40 -15.80
N MET A 281 12.70 4.66 -15.37
CA MET A 281 11.91 4.97 -14.19
C MET A 281 10.50 4.37 -14.28
N LYS A 282 9.81 4.56 -15.41
CA LYS A 282 8.46 4.03 -15.60
C LYS A 282 8.42 2.50 -15.58
N ALA A 283 9.43 1.83 -16.12
CA ALA A 283 9.52 0.38 -16.11
C ALA A 283 9.73 -0.17 -14.68
N ASP A 284 10.60 0.49 -13.90
CA ASP A 284 11.08 0.02 -12.61
C ASP A 284 10.17 0.45 -11.44
N ILE A 285 9.98 1.77 -11.25
CA ILE A 285 9.19 2.33 -10.15
C ILE A 285 7.74 2.68 -10.55
N ARG A 286 7.32 2.27 -11.76
CA ARG A 286 5.95 2.40 -12.31
C ARG A 286 5.46 3.82 -12.61
N ILE A 287 6.27 4.83 -12.38
CA ILE A 287 5.96 6.23 -12.70
C ILE A 287 7.24 6.99 -13.06
N ASP A 288 7.11 7.95 -13.97
CA ASP A 288 8.16 8.88 -14.36
C ASP A 288 7.88 10.30 -13.80
N ILE A 289 8.87 11.21 -13.87
CA ILE A 289 8.74 12.56 -13.32
C ILE A 289 7.63 13.37 -14.01
N PRO A 290 7.49 13.36 -15.35
CA PRO A 290 6.37 14.05 -16.02
C PRO A 290 4.99 13.55 -15.58
N THR A 291 4.79 12.24 -15.51
CA THR A 291 3.51 11.63 -15.09
C THR A 291 3.21 11.98 -13.63
N PHE A 292 4.23 11.99 -12.77
CA PHE A 292 4.07 12.41 -11.37
C PHE A 292 3.70 13.89 -11.24
N ALA A 293 4.29 14.77 -12.06
CA ALA A 293 3.92 16.18 -12.10
C ALA A 293 2.46 16.38 -12.55
N GLU A 294 2.03 15.72 -13.64
CA GLU A 294 0.63 15.76 -14.08
C GLU A 294 -0.34 15.23 -13.01
N PHE A 295 0.07 14.19 -12.29
CA PHE A 295 -0.70 13.64 -11.18
C PHE A 295 -0.90 14.69 -10.07
N LEU A 296 0.15 15.39 -9.68
CA LEU A 296 0.04 16.46 -8.68
C LEU A 296 -0.81 17.62 -9.18
N ASP A 297 -0.64 18.06 -10.43
CA ASP A 297 -1.45 19.12 -11.03
C ASP A 297 -2.94 18.78 -11.00
N PHE A 298 -3.27 17.52 -11.29
CA PHE A 298 -4.64 17.03 -11.20
C PHE A 298 -5.20 17.12 -9.77
N ILE A 299 -4.43 16.69 -8.76
CA ILE A 299 -4.86 16.80 -7.35
C ILE A 299 -5.00 18.27 -6.94
N VAL A 300 -4.02 19.13 -7.28
CA VAL A 300 -4.05 20.57 -6.96
C VAL A 300 -5.28 21.24 -7.58
N ALA A 301 -5.56 20.98 -8.86
CA ALA A 301 -6.72 21.55 -9.54
C ALA A 301 -8.04 21.08 -8.90
N ASP A 302 -8.17 19.78 -8.61
CA ASP A 302 -9.38 19.21 -8.01
C ASP A 302 -9.61 19.74 -6.59
N ARG A 303 -8.58 19.79 -5.74
CA ARG A 303 -8.72 20.28 -4.36
C ARG A 303 -8.94 21.78 -4.30
N SER A 304 -8.23 22.58 -5.12
CA SER A 304 -8.42 24.03 -5.19
C SER A 304 -9.83 24.44 -5.59
N ALA A 305 -10.53 23.60 -6.36
CA ALA A 305 -11.93 23.84 -6.72
C ALA A 305 -12.92 23.53 -5.58
N LYS A 306 -12.49 22.81 -4.53
CA LYS A 306 -13.35 22.29 -3.45
C LYS A 306 -13.10 22.90 -2.08
N VAL A 307 -11.97 23.58 -1.88
CA VAL A 307 -11.63 24.24 -0.61
C VAL A 307 -11.27 25.70 -0.80
N SER A 308 -11.49 26.52 0.23
CA SER A 308 -11.20 27.95 0.19
C SER A 308 -9.72 28.31 0.40
N GLY A 309 -8.89 27.36 0.83
CA GLY A 309 -7.47 27.60 1.07
C GLY A 309 -6.69 26.40 1.58
N CYS A 310 -5.38 26.62 1.71
CA CYS A 310 -4.42 25.66 2.23
C CYS A 310 -4.51 25.52 3.76
N TRP A 311 -4.16 24.35 4.26
CA TRP A 311 -3.77 24.17 5.66
C TRP A 311 -2.41 24.83 5.90
N ILE A 312 -2.35 25.72 6.89
CA ILE A 312 -1.12 26.43 7.25
C ILE A 312 -0.73 26.05 8.67
N CYS A 313 0.49 25.56 8.83
CA CYS A 313 1.07 25.39 10.16
C CYS A 313 1.70 26.71 10.61
N PRO A 314 1.38 27.23 11.81
CA PRO A 314 2.01 28.45 12.32
C PRO A 314 3.48 28.24 12.77
N ARG A 315 3.98 26.99 12.75
CA ARG A 315 5.31 26.62 13.28
C ARG A 315 6.33 26.30 12.19
N HIS A 316 5.88 25.77 11.05
CA HIS A 316 6.77 25.29 10.00
C HIS A 316 6.34 25.86 8.65
N ALA A 317 7.35 26.26 7.87
CA ALA A 317 7.15 26.66 6.48
C ALA A 317 6.93 25.43 5.58
N ASN A 318 7.71 24.36 5.80
CA ASN A 318 7.48 23.08 5.15
C ASN A 318 6.45 22.28 5.95
N ILE A 319 5.35 21.91 5.30
CA ILE A 319 4.26 21.16 5.94
C ILE A 319 4.71 19.78 6.43
N PHE A 320 5.69 19.15 5.78
CA PHE A 320 6.16 17.82 6.13
C PHE A 320 6.92 17.78 7.47
N ASP A 321 7.50 18.90 7.91
CA ASP A 321 8.10 19.04 9.26
C ASP A 321 7.06 18.89 10.39
N CYS A 322 5.78 19.08 10.08
CA CYS A 322 4.70 18.87 11.03
C CYS A 322 4.52 17.40 11.41
N LYS A 323 4.91 16.47 10.53
CA LYS A 323 4.71 15.03 10.73
C LYS A 323 5.53 14.49 11.89
N THR A 324 6.70 15.07 12.17
CA THR A 324 7.57 14.65 13.28
C THR A 324 7.37 15.48 14.55
N THR A 325 6.52 16.51 14.48
CA THR A 325 6.31 17.44 15.60
C THR A 325 5.03 17.13 16.37
N PHE A 326 5.17 16.56 17.57
CA PHE A 326 4.05 16.19 18.46
C PHE A 326 3.00 17.30 18.63
N ARG A 327 3.44 18.55 18.84
CA ARG A 327 2.52 19.68 19.01
C ARG A 327 1.72 20.00 17.73
N CYS A 328 2.30 19.80 16.55
CA CYS A 328 1.59 19.99 15.28
C CYS A 328 0.57 18.88 15.06
N GLN A 329 0.95 17.63 15.33
CA GLN A 329 0.03 16.48 15.29
C GLN A 329 -1.17 16.69 16.23
N GLN A 330 -0.92 17.14 17.46
CA GLN A 330 -2.00 17.41 18.41
C GLN A 330 -2.90 18.56 17.94
N GLN A 331 -2.31 19.65 17.44
CA GLN A 331 -3.08 20.77 16.88
C GLN A 331 -3.96 20.34 15.69
N PHE A 332 -3.47 19.43 14.85
CA PHE A 332 -4.21 18.86 13.74
C PHE A 332 -5.41 18.06 14.26
N LYS A 333 -5.20 17.13 15.19
CA LYS A 333 -6.28 16.37 15.85
C LYS A 333 -7.33 17.28 16.50
N ASP A 334 -6.88 18.32 17.21
CA ASP A 334 -7.77 19.26 17.89
C ASP A 334 -8.65 20.05 16.90
N HIS A 335 -8.15 20.34 15.69
CA HIS A 335 -8.96 20.95 14.63
C HIS A 335 -10.09 20.03 14.17
N PHE A 336 -9.80 18.74 13.97
CA PHE A 336 -10.83 17.75 13.66
C PHE A 336 -11.85 17.65 14.81
N LYS A 337 -11.39 17.47 16.05
CA LYS A 337 -12.26 17.27 17.23
C LYS A 337 -13.26 18.40 17.47
N LYS A 338 -12.91 19.65 17.18
CA LYS A 338 -13.78 20.81 17.44
C LYS A 338 -15.08 20.83 16.64
N ARG A 339 -15.10 20.27 15.43
CA ARG A 339 -16.24 20.40 14.49
C ARG A 339 -16.60 19.09 13.79
N CYS A 340 -15.90 18.00 14.07
CA CYS A 340 -16.20 16.68 13.52
C CYS A 340 -17.51 16.12 14.09
N THR A 341 -18.32 15.55 13.20
CA THR A 341 -19.57 14.83 13.52
C THR A 341 -19.51 13.38 13.02
N CYS A 342 -18.32 12.81 12.88
CA CYS A 342 -18.15 11.43 12.43
C CYS A 342 -18.34 10.49 13.62
N ASP A 343 -19.17 9.46 13.46
CA ASP A 343 -19.70 8.67 14.58
C ASP A 343 -18.66 7.71 15.19
N SER A 344 -17.76 7.14 14.39
CA SER A 344 -16.75 6.19 14.86
C SER A 344 -15.60 5.98 13.87
N VAL A 345 -14.55 5.28 14.30
CA VAL A 345 -13.47 4.77 13.42
C VAL A 345 -13.97 3.75 12.39
N LEU A 346 -15.06 3.04 12.67
CA LEU A 346 -15.72 2.12 11.75
C LEU A 346 -16.52 2.84 10.66
N SER A 347 -16.69 4.16 10.77
CA SER A 347 -17.48 4.92 9.80
C SER A 347 -16.91 4.75 8.39
N LYS A 348 -17.81 4.51 7.44
CA LYS A 348 -17.53 4.48 6.00
C LYS A 348 -17.59 5.87 5.38
N HIS A 349 -17.95 6.91 6.13
CA HIS A 349 -18.04 8.26 5.62
C HIS A 349 -17.46 9.26 6.61
N ILE A 350 -16.82 10.30 6.08
CA ILE A 350 -16.40 11.47 6.84
C ILE A 350 -17.38 12.61 6.58
N CYS A 351 -17.66 13.42 7.60
CA CYS A 351 -18.52 14.60 7.48
C CYS A 351 -17.87 15.67 6.60
N ASN A 352 -18.67 16.62 6.10
CA ASN A 352 -18.20 17.68 5.19
C ASN A 352 -17.03 18.48 5.76
N PHE A 353 -17.07 18.83 7.04
CA PHE A 353 -15.97 19.54 7.71
C PHE A 353 -14.66 18.75 7.66
N CYS A 354 -14.71 17.46 8.01
CA CYS A 354 -13.55 16.57 7.96
C CYS A 354 -12.99 16.44 6.54
N ARG A 355 -13.88 16.34 5.55
CA ARG A 355 -13.50 16.26 4.13
C ARG A 355 -12.82 17.54 3.67
N GLU A 356 -13.41 18.71 3.94
CA GLU A 356 -12.82 20.01 3.60
C GLU A 356 -11.44 20.18 4.24
N LEU A 357 -11.32 19.87 5.53
CA LEU A 357 -10.06 19.99 6.25
C LEU A 357 -8.98 19.05 5.69
N LEU A 358 -9.33 17.80 5.38
CA LEU A 358 -8.42 16.87 4.73
C LEU A 358 -8.01 17.39 3.35
N MET A 359 -8.94 17.84 2.50
CA MET A 359 -8.62 18.39 1.18
C MET A 359 -7.73 19.64 1.24
N SER A 360 -7.91 20.51 2.24
CA SER A 360 -6.99 21.64 2.48
C SER A 360 -5.58 21.18 2.85
N TYR A 361 -5.46 20.10 3.65
CA TYR A 361 -4.16 19.50 3.97
C TYR A 361 -3.53 18.84 2.74
N GLU A 362 -4.32 18.10 1.96
CA GLU A 362 -3.90 17.48 0.70
C GLU A 362 -3.36 18.52 -0.29
N LEU A 363 -4.09 19.61 -0.51
CA LEU A 363 -3.68 20.73 -1.37
C LEU A 363 -2.32 21.30 -0.93
N SER A 364 -2.13 21.49 0.37
CA SER A 364 -0.90 22.07 0.92
C SER A 364 0.31 21.16 0.72
N CYS A 365 0.13 19.84 0.88
CA CYS A 365 1.18 18.86 0.62
C CYS A 365 1.55 18.84 -0.87
N CYS A 366 0.57 18.86 -1.77
CA CYS A 366 0.84 18.85 -3.21
C CYS A 366 1.54 20.13 -3.69
N ILE A 367 1.15 21.31 -3.19
CA ILE A 367 1.82 22.58 -3.53
C ILE A 367 3.29 22.56 -3.08
N GLU A 368 3.58 22.03 -1.89
CA GLU A 368 4.95 21.93 -1.39
C GLU A 368 5.81 20.98 -2.25
N ILE A 369 5.25 19.85 -2.69
CA ILE A 369 5.96 18.94 -3.61
C ILE A 369 6.13 19.57 -5.00
N HIS A 370 5.10 20.24 -5.53
CA HIS A 370 5.18 20.93 -6.82
C HIS A 370 6.29 22.01 -6.81
N ARG A 371 6.43 22.75 -5.70
CA ARG A 371 7.53 23.71 -5.50
C ARG A 371 8.91 23.03 -5.53
N ARG A 372 9.03 21.82 -4.99
CA ARG A 372 10.28 21.04 -5.00
C ARG A 372 10.59 20.46 -6.38
N LEU A 373 9.58 19.93 -7.08
CA LEU A 373 9.69 19.42 -8.45
C LEU A 373 10.28 20.44 -9.41
N GLY A 374 9.88 21.71 -9.30
CA GLY A 374 10.44 22.80 -10.13
C GLY A 374 11.95 23.04 -9.95
N ASN A 375 12.58 22.46 -8.93
CA ASN A 375 14.03 22.53 -8.72
C ASN A 375 14.77 21.29 -9.25
N ILE A 376 14.07 20.23 -9.66
CA ILE A 376 14.70 19.08 -10.30
C ILE A 376 15.20 19.50 -11.67
N ARG A 377 16.51 19.44 -11.88
CA ARG A 377 17.10 19.50 -13.22
C ARG A 377 17.03 18.10 -13.80
N VAL A 378 16.17 17.90 -14.79
CA VAL A 378 16.09 16.66 -15.59
C VAL A 378 17.24 16.63 -16.59
#